data_AF-A0AAD8EFF6-F1
#
_entry.id   AF-A0AAD8EFF6-F1
#
_cell.length_a   1.000
_cell.length_b   1.000
_cell.length_c   1.000
_cell.angle_alpha   90.00
_cell.angle_beta   90.00
_cell.angle_gamma   90.00
#
_symmetry.space_group_name_H-M   'P 1'
#
loop_
_entity.id
_entity.type
_entity.pdbx_description
1 polymer ?
#
loop_
_entity_poly.entity_id
_entity_poly.type
_entity_poly.pdbx_seq_one_letter_code
_entity_poly.pdbx_strand_id
1 'polypeptide(L)'
;MATTKSRNSDCNSVNFLKYVLHIFNVVFLLSGIAVLGVGIWTVADKQQYVSLLTNATYELTAWVLIVAGCLVFVATVIGCLGVIRENRFLLLVYTFALLLIFLLEAMVGVMAFLYEPHVEEELRLNLNNTFIESYKIDQRKTNAIDLMQTE
;
A
#
# COMPACT_ATOMS: atom_id res chain seq x y z
N MET A 1 36.98 30.79 -16.25
CA MET A 1 36.36 30.91 -14.92
C MET A 1 34.88 30.47 -14.87
N ALA A 2 34.14 30.45 -15.99
CA ALA A 2 32.75 29.98 -16.04
C ALA A 2 32.57 28.44 -15.93
N THR A 3 33.58 27.65 -16.30
CA THR A 3 33.50 26.18 -16.32
C THR A 3 33.58 25.54 -14.91
N THR A 4 34.21 26.21 -13.94
CA THR A 4 34.34 25.71 -12.56
C THR A 4 33.05 25.91 -11.74
N LYS A 5 32.26 26.95 -12.02
CA LYS A 5 31.01 27.25 -11.31
C LYS A 5 29.90 26.23 -11.64
N SER A 6 29.81 25.78 -12.90
CA SER A 6 28.88 24.71 -13.30
C SER A 6 29.20 23.42 -12.57
N ARG A 7 30.46 22.94 -12.64
CA ARG A 7 30.87 21.65 -12.07
C ARG A 7 30.67 21.55 -10.55
N ASN A 8 30.85 22.65 -9.82
CA ASN A 8 30.58 22.71 -8.38
C ASN A 8 29.08 22.76 -8.07
N SER A 9 28.27 23.40 -8.91
CA SER A 9 26.81 23.47 -8.76
C SER A 9 26.15 22.12 -9.05
N ASP A 10 26.62 21.41 -10.07
CA ASP A 10 26.18 20.06 -10.41
C ASP A 10 26.48 19.09 -9.26
N CYS A 11 27.70 19.15 -8.69
CA CYS A 11 28.10 18.31 -7.56
C CYS A 11 27.30 18.63 -6.28
N ASN A 12 26.94 19.89 -6.04
CA ASN A 12 26.12 20.27 -4.89
C ASN A 12 24.67 19.81 -5.07
N SER A 13 24.13 19.91 -6.29
CA SER A 13 22.77 19.46 -6.64
C SER A 13 22.59 17.96 -6.47
N VAL A 14 23.52 17.12 -6.94
CA VAL A 14 23.42 15.66 -6.71
C VAL A 14 23.56 15.27 -5.24
N ASN A 15 24.35 15.99 -4.45
CA ASN A 15 24.46 15.73 -3.01
C ASN A 15 23.19 16.15 -2.26
N PHE A 16 22.59 17.28 -2.65
CA PHE A 16 21.30 17.71 -2.12
C PHE A 16 20.18 16.71 -2.46
N LEU A 17 20.10 16.26 -3.71
CA LEU A 17 19.10 15.28 -4.15
C LEU A 17 19.24 13.95 -3.40
N LYS A 18 20.47 13.46 -3.18
CA LYS A 18 20.73 12.28 -2.35
C LYS A 18 20.23 12.45 -0.92
N TYR A 19 20.46 13.62 -0.33
CA TYR A 19 20.06 13.90 1.05
C TYR A 19 18.54 13.97 1.20
N VAL A 20 17.86 14.64 0.26
CA VAL A 20 16.40 14.71 0.20
C VAL A 20 15.78 13.31 0.02
N LEU A 21 16.31 12.50 -0.89
CA LEU A 21 15.83 11.13 -1.11
C LEU A 21 16.05 10.22 0.10
N HIS A 22 17.15 10.41 0.83
CA HIS A 22 17.42 9.68 2.07
C HIS A 22 16.40 10.03 3.16
N ILE A 23 16.13 11.32 3.39
CA ILE A 23 15.09 11.77 4.33
C ILE A 23 13.72 11.20 3.95
N PHE A 24 13.40 11.23 2.66
CA PHE A 24 12.13 10.73 2.15
C PHE A 24 11.95 9.22 2.40
N ASN A 25 13.01 8.43 2.22
CA ASN A 25 12.99 6.99 2.54
C ASN A 25 12.75 6.73 4.04
N VAL A 26 13.34 7.55 4.93
CA VAL A 26 13.09 7.48 6.38
C VAL A 26 11.64 7.81 6.73
N VAL A 27 11.06 8.84 6.09
CA VAL A 27 9.64 9.17 6.28
C VAL A 27 8.75 8.00 5.84
N PHE A 28 9.06 7.38 4.69
CA PHE A 28 8.32 6.20 4.22
C PHE A 28 8.43 4.97 5.12
N LEU A 29 9.60 4.79 5.75
CA LEU A 29 9.78 3.73 6.74
C LEU A 29 8.83 3.95 7.94
N LEU A 30 8.78 5.19 8.46
CA LEU A 30 7.87 5.54 9.55
C LEU A 30 6.41 5.38 9.15
N SER A 31 6.03 5.78 7.94
CA SER A 31 4.66 5.58 7.45
C SER A 31 4.34 4.09 7.27
N GLY A 32 5.27 3.27 6.80
CA GLY A 32 5.07 1.82 6.68
C GLY A 32 4.80 1.15 8.03
N ILE A 33 5.54 1.54 9.07
CA ILE A 33 5.30 1.08 10.45
C ILE A 33 3.91 1.52 10.95
N ALA A 34 3.54 2.78 10.69
CA ALA A 34 2.22 3.30 11.07
C ALA A 34 1.07 2.56 10.38
N VAL A 35 1.17 2.33 9.06
CA VAL A 35 0.16 1.60 8.27
C VAL A 35 0.05 0.15 8.73
N LEU A 36 1.16 -0.52 9.04
CA LEU A 36 1.14 -1.85 9.65
C LEU A 36 0.43 -1.85 11.01
N GLY A 37 0.72 -0.86 11.86
CA GLY A 37 0.05 -0.68 13.14
C GLY A 37 -1.47 -0.51 12.99
N VAL A 38 -1.91 0.33 12.05
CA VAL A 38 -3.34 0.53 11.74
C VAL A 38 -3.97 -0.73 11.17
N GLY A 39 -3.28 -1.46 10.28
CA GLY A 39 -3.76 -2.72 9.72
C GLY A 39 -3.97 -3.79 10.79
N ILE A 40 -2.97 -3.98 11.66
CA ILE A 40 -3.05 -4.92 12.79
C ILE A 40 -4.16 -4.50 13.75
N TRP A 41 -4.26 -3.22 14.09
CA TRP A 41 -5.33 -2.70 14.94
C TRP A 41 -6.72 -2.98 14.35
N THR A 42 -6.90 -2.76 13.05
CA THR A 42 -8.17 -2.99 12.34
C THR A 42 -8.58 -4.47 12.38
N VAL A 43 -7.62 -5.40 12.23
CA VAL A 43 -7.89 -6.84 12.34
C VAL A 43 -8.12 -7.28 13.78
N ALA A 44 -7.42 -6.68 14.75
CA ALA A 44 -7.61 -6.98 16.17
C ALA A 44 -8.99 -6.54 16.68
N ASP A 45 -9.46 -5.36 16.25
CA ASP A 45 -10.80 -4.85 16.60
C ASP A 45 -11.90 -5.74 16.00
N LYS A 46 -11.69 -6.29 14.79
CA LYS A 46 -12.61 -7.28 14.19
C LYS A 46 -12.84 -8.49 15.10
N GLN A 47 -11.80 -9.03 15.77
CA GLN A 47 -11.92 -10.18 16.68
C GLN A 47 -12.87 -9.91 17.86
N GLN A 48 -13.01 -8.65 18.27
CA GLN A 48 -13.87 -8.26 19.40
C GLN A 48 -15.33 -8.00 18.98
N TYR A 49 -15.60 -7.81 17.69
CA TYR A 49 -16.93 -7.51 17.12
C TYR A 49 -17.45 -8.56 16.11
N VAL A 50 -16.87 -9.77 16.07
CA VAL A 50 -17.13 -10.83 15.05
C VAL A 50 -18.59 -11.28 14.90
N SER A 51 -19.53 -10.87 15.75
CA SER A 51 -20.88 -11.46 15.73
C SER A 51 -21.99 -10.67 15.03
N LEU A 52 -21.81 -9.42 14.58
CA LEU A 52 -22.98 -8.64 14.14
C LEU A 52 -22.93 -7.92 12.79
N LEU A 53 -21.78 -7.62 12.18
CA LEU A 53 -21.73 -6.95 10.85
C LEU A 53 -20.53 -7.42 10.01
N THR A 54 -20.62 -8.62 9.44
CA THR A 54 -19.61 -9.12 8.48
C THR A 54 -19.84 -8.49 7.10
N ASN A 55 -19.40 -7.25 6.93
CA ASN A 55 -19.21 -6.69 5.60
C ASN A 55 -17.87 -7.21 5.06
N ALA A 56 -17.92 -8.19 4.13
CA ALA A 56 -16.76 -8.84 3.50
C ALA A 56 -15.78 -7.82 2.86
N THR A 57 -16.27 -6.66 2.46
CA THR A 57 -15.47 -5.56 1.94
C THR A 57 -14.47 -5.00 2.96
N TYR A 58 -14.88 -4.82 4.22
CA TYR A 58 -14.00 -4.26 5.25
C TYR A 58 -12.87 -5.22 5.65
N GLU A 59 -13.15 -6.52 5.63
CA GLU A 59 -12.13 -7.55 5.89
C GLU A 59 -11.09 -7.57 4.77
N LEU A 60 -11.54 -7.53 3.51
CA LEU A 60 -10.66 -7.48 2.35
C LEU A 60 -9.77 -6.22 2.38
N THR A 61 -10.33 -5.06 2.73
CA THR A 61 -9.56 -3.81 2.85
C THR A 61 -8.49 -3.90 3.94
N ALA A 62 -8.79 -4.48 5.10
CA ALA A 62 -7.83 -4.61 6.19
C ALA A 62 -6.65 -5.52 5.82
N TRP A 63 -6.92 -6.66 5.16
CA TRP A 63 -5.87 -7.56 4.65
C TRP A 63 -5.00 -6.89 3.59
N VAL A 64 -5.60 -6.16 2.65
CA VAL A 64 -4.86 -5.39 1.64
C VAL A 64 -3.97 -4.33 2.30
N LEU A 65 -4.47 -3.64 3.34
CA LEU A 65 -3.70 -2.65 4.08
C LEU A 65 -2.45 -3.25 4.77
N ILE A 66 -2.59 -4.43 5.37
CA ILE A 66 -1.48 -5.16 6.01
C ILE A 66 -0.44 -5.57 4.97
N VAL A 67 -0.87 -6.18 3.86
CA VAL A 67 0.03 -6.64 2.80
C VAL A 67 0.79 -5.45 2.18
N ALA A 68 0.09 -4.35 1.90
CA ALA A 68 0.70 -3.12 1.40
C ALA A 68 1.70 -2.52 2.41
N GLY A 69 1.34 -2.44 3.69
CA GLY A 69 2.24 -1.95 4.75
C GLY A 69 3.52 -2.80 4.87
N CYS A 70 3.40 -4.12 4.76
CA CYS A 70 4.55 -5.04 4.79
C CYS A 70 5.48 -4.84 3.58
N LEU A 71 4.92 -4.69 2.38
CA LEU A 71 5.68 -4.39 1.16
C LEU A 71 6.48 -3.09 1.29
N VAL A 72 5.84 -2.02 1.77
CA VAL A 72 6.48 -0.72 1.98
C VAL A 72 7.58 -0.82 3.05
N PHE A 73 7.32 -1.53 4.15
CA PHE A 73 8.31 -1.76 5.20
C PHE A 73 9.54 -2.53 4.70
N VAL A 74 9.35 -3.63 3.96
CA VAL A 74 10.47 -4.42 3.42
C VAL A 74 11.25 -3.61 2.39
N ALA A 75 10.57 -2.89 1.49
CA ALA A 75 11.21 -2.04 0.48
C ALA A 75 12.06 -0.93 1.13
N THR A 76 11.58 -0.31 2.21
CA THR A 76 12.31 0.73 2.94
C THR A 76 13.48 0.18 3.75
N VAL A 77 13.35 -0.99 4.39
CA VAL A 77 14.45 -1.66 5.10
C VAL A 77 15.57 -2.05 4.15
N ILE A 78 15.26 -2.61 2.97
CA ILE A 78 16.24 -2.88 1.91
C ILE A 78 16.93 -1.58 1.50
N GLY A 79 16.24 -0.45 1.57
CA GLY A 79 16.82 0.85 1.34
C GLY A 79 17.79 1.35 2.38
N CYS A 80 17.44 1.22 3.66
CA CYS A 80 18.38 1.49 4.73
C CYS A 80 19.62 0.59 4.62
N LEU A 81 19.45 -0.68 4.29
CA LEU A 81 20.56 -1.63 4.04
C LEU A 81 21.43 -1.22 2.84
N GLY A 82 20.82 -0.68 1.78
CA GLY A 82 21.53 -0.15 0.61
C GLY A 82 22.44 1.02 0.97
N VAL A 83 22.02 1.87 1.91
CA VAL A 83 22.81 3.01 2.43
C VAL A 83 23.99 2.54 3.28
N ILE A 84 23.80 1.50 4.10
CA ILE A 84 24.83 0.99 5.05
C ILE A 84 25.99 0.29 4.31
N ARG A 85 25.77 -0.24 3.11
CA ARG A 85 26.74 -1.06 2.37
C ARG A 85 28.01 -0.34 1.87
N GLU A 86 28.26 0.93 2.22
CA GLU A 86 29.43 1.79 1.89
C GLU A 86 29.91 1.84 0.43
N ASN A 87 29.26 1.11 -0.47
CA ASN A 87 29.56 1.11 -1.89
C ASN A 87 28.78 2.25 -2.57
N ARG A 88 29.49 3.34 -2.88
CA ARG A 88 28.91 4.52 -3.54
C ARG A 88 28.19 4.21 -4.85
N PHE A 89 28.60 3.18 -5.58
CA PHE A 89 27.96 2.76 -6.84
C PHE A 89 26.61 2.08 -6.57
N LEU A 90 26.58 1.18 -5.58
CA LEU A 90 25.37 0.48 -5.15
C LEU A 90 24.33 1.47 -4.60
N LEU A 91 24.78 2.44 -3.81
CA LEU A 91 23.96 3.52 -3.25
C LEU A 91 23.32 4.38 -4.35
N LEU A 92 24.05 4.67 -5.42
CA LEU A 92 23.56 5.47 -6.55
C LEU A 92 22.50 4.71 -7.34
N VAL A 93 22.75 3.43 -7.69
CA VAL A 93 21.78 2.57 -8.38
C VAL A 93 20.50 2.40 -7.55
N TYR A 94 20.65 2.18 -6.24
CA TYR A 94 19.53 2.07 -5.31
C TYR A 94 18.68 3.35 -5.27
N THR A 95 19.33 4.50 -5.17
CA THR A 95 18.68 5.82 -5.18
C THR A 95 17.95 6.09 -6.50
N PHE A 96 18.52 5.69 -7.63
CA PHE A 96 17.90 5.83 -8.94
C PHE A 96 16.67 4.93 -9.10
N ALA A 97 16.75 3.67 -8.65
CA ALA A 97 15.64 2.74 -8.67
C ALA A 97 14.46 3.24 -7.81
N LEU A 98 14.72 3.79 -6.63
CA LEU A 98 13.68 4.40 -5.80
C LEU A 98 13.00 5.60 -6.46
N LEU A 99 13.79 6.48 -7.09
CA LEU A 99 13.24 7.62 -7.80
C LEU A 99 12.33 7.18 -8.95
N LEU A 100 12.71 6.11 -9.66
CA LEU A 100 11.86 5.50 -10.69
C LEU A 100 10.54 4.97 -10.10
N ILE A 101 10.60 4.25 -8.98
CA ILE A 101 9.40 3.72 -8.30
C ILE A 101 8.48 4.86 -7.86
N PHE A 102 9.03 5.93 -7.29
CA PHE A 102 8.23 7.09 -6.88
C PHE A 102 7.52 7.76 -8.06
N LEU A 103 8.19 7.88 -9.22
CA LEU A 103 7.55 8.39 -10.42
C LEU A 103 6.42 7.46 -10.90
N LEU A 104 6.63 6.14 -10.86
CA LEU A 104 5.58 5.17 -11.21
C LEU A 104 4.40 5.25 -10.24
N GLU A 105 4.64 5.32 -8.94
CA GLU A 105 3.58 5.52 -7.93
C GLU A 105 2.82 6.83 -8.13
N ALA A 106 3.52 7.93 -8.47
CA ALA A 106 2.87 9.19 -8.79
C ALA A 106 1.97 9.07 -10.02
N MET A 107 2.41 8.35 -11.06
CA MET A 107 1.59 8.08 -12.24
C MET A 107 0.36 7.23 -11.90
N VAL A 108 0.53 6.19 -11.07
CA VAL A 108 -0.58 5.36 -10.57
C VAL A 108 -1.56 6.21 -9.74
N GLY A 109 -1.08 7.10 -8.89
CA GLY A 109 -1.91 7.99 -8.09
C GLY A 109 -2.72 8.98 -8.94
N VAL A 110 -2.09 9.56 -9.96
CA VAL A 110 -2.79 10.42 -10.93
C VAL A 110 -3.83 9.63 -11.72
N MET A 111 -3.49 8.41 -12.16
CA MET A 111 -4.45 7.53 -12.82
C MET A 111 -5.61 7.16 -11.89
N ALA A 112 -5.35 6.82 -10.63
CA ALA A 112 -6.40 6.50 -9.66
C ALA A 112 -7.38 7.67 -9.49
N PHE A 113 -6.87 8.91 -9.43
CA PHE A 113 -7.71 10.11 -9.34
C PHE A 113 -8.55 10.36 -10.59
N LEU A 114 -7.98 10.17 -11.79
CA LEU A 114 -8.70 10.37 -13.05
C LEU A 114 -9.74 9.29 -13.32
N TYR A 115 -9.46 8.04 -12.91
CA TYR A 115 -10.29 6.87 -13.18
C TYR A 115 -11.25 6.54 -12.03
N GLU A 116 -11.24 7.29 -10.93
CA GLU A 116 -12.14 7.14 -9.78
C GLU A 116 -13.61 6.87 -10.18
N PRO A 117 -14.24 7.62 -11.12
CA PRO A 117 -15.63 7.37 -11.51
C PRO A 117 -15.83 6.06 -12.29
N HIS A 118 -14.83 5.61 -13.05
CA HIS A 118 -14.91 4.36 -13.82
C HIS A 118 -14.62 3.13 -12.94
N VAL A 119 -13.65 3.25 -12.04
CA VAL A 119 -13.27 2.16 -11.13
C VAL A 119 -14.40 1.87 -10.16
N GLU A 120 -15.15 2.86 -9.71
CA GLU A 120 -16.29 2.63 -8.80
C GLU A 120 -17.42 1.82 -9.46
N GLU A 121 -17.73 2.09 -10.74
CA GLU A 121 -18.78 1.37 -11.48
C GLU A 121 -18.38 -0.09 -11.75
N GLU A 122 -17.16 -0.32 -12.25
CA GLU A 122 -16.59 -1.64 -12.47
C GLU A 122 -16.50 -2.44 -11.16
N LEU A 123 -16.02 -1.83 -10.08
CA LEU A 123 -15.89 -2.47 -8.78
C LEU A 123 -17.26 -2.83 -8.20
N ARG A 124 -18.27 -1.95 -8.33
CA ARG A 124 -19.65 -2.24 -7.88
C ARG A 124 -20.26 -3.40 -8.65
N LEU A 125 -20.10 -3.44 -9.97
CA LEU A 125 -20.60 -4.54 -10.79
C LEU A 125 -19.92 -5.86 -10.44
N ASN A 126 -18.60 -5.86 -10.29
CA ASN A 126 -17.84 -7.07 -9.96
C ASN A 126 -18.14 -7.55 -8.53
N LEU A 127 -18.20 -6.63 -7.56
CA LEU A 127 -18.59 -6.97 -6.19
C LEU A 127 -20.02 -7.49 -6.11
N ASN A 128 -20.98 -6.90 -6.84
CA ASN A 128 -22.35 -7.39 -6.85
C ASN A 128 -22.46 -8.78 -7.50
N ASN A 129 -21.74 -9.03 -8.59
CA ASN A 129 -21.71 -10.34 -9.23
C ASN A 129 -21.05 -11.39 -8.34
N THR A 130 -19.89 -11.11 -7.74
CA THR A 130 -19.23 -12.02 -6.81
C THR A 130 -20.07 -12.23 -5.54
N PHE A 131 -20.77 -11.20 -5.04
CA PHE A 131 -21.67 -11.31 -3.90
C PHE A 131 -22.86 -12.22 -4.23
N ILE A 132 -23.53 -12.02 -5.37
CA ILE A 132 -24.66 -12.85 -5.81
C ILE A 132 -24.23 -14.30 -6.09
N GLU A 133 -23.06 -14.50 -6.67
CA GLU A 133 -22.53 -15.83 -7.00
C GLU A 133 -22.06 -16.59 -5.75
N SER A 134 -21.40 -15.90 -4.81
CA SER A 134 -20.96 -16.49 -3.53
C SER A 134 -22.13 -16.70 -2.55
N TYR A 135 -23.18 -15.87 -2.60
CA TYR A 135 -24.40 -16.03 -1.80
C TYR A 135 -25.26 -17.22 -2.25
N LYS A 136 -25.03 -17.79 -3.45
CA LYS A 136 -25.65 -19.06 -3.86
C LYS A 136 -25.01 -20.30 -3.23
N ILE A 137 -23.93 -20.14 -2.45
CA ILE A 137 -23.35 -21.21 -1.62
C ILE A 137 -23.88 -21.10 -0.18
N ASP A 138 -25.20 -21.03 0.00
CA ASP A 138 -25.86 -21.87 1.02
C ASP A 138 -27.40 -21.89 0.86
N GLN A 139 -27.92 -22.47 -0.23
CA GLN A 139 -29.34 -22.85 -0.30
C GLN A 139 -29.72 -23.92 0.76
N ARG A 140 -28.78 -24.36 1.63
CA ARG A 140 -29.03 -25.27 2.77
C ARG A 140 -29.12 -24.57 4.12
N LYS A 141 -28.95 -23.24 4.22
CA LYS A 141 -29.19 -22.50 5.48
C LYS A 141 -30.49 -21.72 5.56
N THR A 142 -31.31 -21.71 4.51
CA THR A 142 -32.68 -21.18 4.63
C THR A 142 -33.60 -22.18 5.34
N ASN A 143 -33.47 -23.49 5.04
CA ASN A 143 -34.31 -24.52 5.69
C ASN A 143 -33.99 -24.78 7.16
N ALA A 144 -32.77 -24.45 7.62
CA ALA A 144 -32.40 -24.63 9.03
C ALA A 144 -32.91 -23.50 9.93
N ILE A 145 -33.12 -22.30 9.38
CA ILE A 145 -33.69 -21.15 10.09
C ILE A 145 -35.22 -21.31 10.18
N ASP A 146 -35.88 -21.77 9.11
CA ASP A 146 -37.33 -22.05 9.12
C ASP A 146 -37.71 -23.17 10.11
N LEU A 147 -36.81 -24.15 10.34
CA LEU A 147 -37.05 -25.25 11.27
C LEU A 147 -36.94 -24.85 12.75
N MET A 148 -36.29 -23.72 13.06
CA MET A 148 -36.26 -23.16 14.42
C MET A 148 -37.41 -22.17 14.70
N GLN A 149 -38.16 -21.74 13.67
CA GLN A 149 -39.32 -20.84 13.81
C GLN A 149 -40.67 -21.58 13.80
N THR A 150 -40.64 -22.92 13.73
CA THR A 150 -41.86 -23.76 13.68
C THR A 150 -42.15 -24.50 15.00
N GLU A 151 -41.34 -24.32 16.05
CA GLU A 151 -41.72 -24.69 17.43
C GLU A 151 -42.00 -23.46 18.29
#